data_AF-A0AAW0E9Z7-F1
#
_entry.id   AF-A0AAW0E9Z7-F1
#
_cell.length_a   1.000
_cell.length_b   1.000
_cell.length_c   1.000
_cell.angle_alpha   90.00
_cell.angle_beta   90.00
_cell.angle_gamma   90.00
#
_symmetry.space_group_name_H-M   'P 1'
#
loop_
_entity.id
_entity.type
_entity.pdbx_description
1 polymer ?
#
loop_
_entity_poly.entity_id
_entity_poly.type
_entity_poly.pdbx_seq_one_letter_code
_entity_poly.pdbx_strand_id
1 'polypeptide(L)'
;MDSLHKQPLKRGLINLPGATPASTALVEELMYKDVTEHHCFFNDQYFHNHLAHHILTLHDLGAPAESIQKFYDQEAAIQRPLHHHDATKSAKQANGITKENWREYLGEVNAHMYPDYLAFFSSEIEAHGVARTLEKYVFSPEANGNGTMMLGRFVGGLLHPMIEVGFGIEFGQDGLVAEGLAQGALTTAECAAVMDMPAGVPEIKTGPSRTLLSLLREVYDSPELTPLPYSKEPISFEKFTKWLPSHPAFPAKVRQIYSAWTFDDFSAAEIDSKLEECMWQATLLLGATSKEGRKPRMDFFMMHFLTGSLLMRVVLDKLGELKRPIYQAQLLQTFARSMAVFVFLRGRPVVDCNVVMGYSANPGAGIKKELVNGTSKGAESVLNLGNPWLPILDNAALHPEAHVVKAIRSLFYCAQHFGGRAAGKVIGAVDVDGERKEMHPGVAKLDGTLFIRVAGALCDALGWVTRGEKDRFWDFRGGWEEAWAEADD
;
A
#
# COMPACT_ATOMS: atom_id res chain seq x y z
N MET A 1 -21.67 10.68 -13.47
CA MET A 1 -21.32 10.44 -12.06
C MET A 1 -22.17 9.32 -11.48
N ASP A 2 -23.50 9.49 -11.29
CA ASP A 2 -24.37 8.45 -10.70
C ASP A 2 -24.28 7.05 -11.32
N SER A 3 -24.08 6.96 -12.65
CA SER A 3 -23.95 5.67 -13.35
C SER A 3 -22.64 4.93 -13.04
N LEU A 4 -21.55 5.66 -12.73
CA LEU A 4 -20.26 5.04 -12.42
C LEU A 4 -20.21 4.45 -11.01
N HIS A 5 -20.96 5.00 -10.07
CA HIS A 5 -20.99 4.55 -8.66
C HIS A 5 -22.14 3.56 -8.35
N LYS A 6 -22.89 3.13 -9.37
CA LYS A 6 -23.96 2.12 -9.26
C LYS A 6 -23.66 0.86 -10.08
N GLN A 7 -22.38 0.62 -10.37
CA GLN A 7 -21.94 -0.57 -11.09
C GLN A 7 -22.00 -1.80 -10.18
N PRO A 8 -22.43 -2.97 -10.68
CA PRO A 8 -22.40 -4.20 -9.89
C PRO A 8 -20.98 -4.54 -9.42
N LEU A 9 -20.84 -4.91 -8.16
CA LEU A 9 -19.55 -5.26 -7.56
C LEU A 9 -18.97 -6.53 -8.20
N LYS A 10 -17.74 -6.45 -8.70
CA LYS A 10 -16.96 -7.63 -9.10
C LYS A 10 -16.32 -8.29 -7.89
N ARG A 11 -16.01 -9.57 -8.02
CA ARG A 11 -15.25 -10.31 -7.00
C ARG A 11 -13.82 -9.78 -6.96
N GLY A 12 -13.30 -9.56 -5.75
CA GLY A 12 -11.91 -9.18 -5.55
C GLY A 12 -10.95 -10.34 -5.79
N LEU A 13 -9.66 -10.04 -5.65
CA LEU A 13 -8.56 -10.99 -5.89
C LEU A 13 -8.54 -12.16 -4.91
N ILE A 14 -8.96 -11.95 -3.66
CA ILE A 14 -9.00 -13.05 -2.67
C ILE A 14 -10.28 -13.86 -2.83
N ASN A 15 -11.43 -13.18 -2.87
CA ASN A 15 -12.76 -13.76 -3.00
C ASN A 15 -13.01 -14.94 -2.04
N LEU A 16 -12.82 -14.72 -0.74
CA LEU A 16 -13.13 -15.74 0.26
C LEU A 16 -14.64 -16.01 0.31
N PRO A 17 -15.07 -17.27 0.52
CA PRO A 17 -16.46 -17.57 0.79
C PRO A 17 -16.94 -16.84 2.06
N GLY A 18 -18.14 -16.25 1.99
CA GLY A 18 -18.75 -15.52 3.11
C GLY A 18 -19.63 -14.38 2.62
N ALA A 19 -19.25 -13.75 1.51
CA ALA A 19 -20.08 -12.76 0.84
C ALA A 19 -21.44 -13.34 0.42
N THR A 20 -22.51 -12.60 0.71
CA THR A 20 -23.90 -12.91 0.40
C THR A 20 -24.50 -11.83 -0.50
N PRO A 21 -25.62 -12.09 -1.19
CA PRO A 21 -26.32 -11.03 -1.92
C PRO A 21 -26.63 -9.80 -1.06
N ALA A 22 -26.95 -10.00 0.22
CA ALA A 22 -27.23 -8.92 1.16
C ALA A 22 -25.97 -8.10 1.50
N SER A 23 -24.83 -8.75 1.78
CA SER A 23 -23.58 -8.02 2.05
C SER A 23 -23.04 -7.32 0.81
N THR A 24 -23.21 -7.89 -0.39
CA THR A 24 -22.84 -7.22 -1.64
C THR A 24 -23.70 -5.98 -1.89
N ALA A 25 -25.02 -6.09 -1.77
CA ALA A 25 -25.93 -4.95 -1.94
C ALA A 25 -25.64 -3.84 -0.92
N LEU A 26 -25.32 -4.22 0.33
CA LEU A 26 -24.93 -3.28 1.36
C LEU A 26 -23.64 -2.53 1.00
N VAL A 27 -22.60 -3.23 0.54
CA VAL A 27 -21.35 -2.59 0.13
C VAL A 27 -21.59 -1.61 -1.02
N GLU A 28 -22.38 -1.98 -2.03
CA GLU A 28 -22.75 -1.09 -3.13
C GLU A 28 -23.49 0.18 -2.63
N GLU A 29 -24.41 0.04 -1.67
CA GLU A 29 -25.10 1.16 -1.04
C GLU A 29 -24.13 2.07 -0.26
N LEU A 30 -23.27 1.50 0.58
CA LEU A 30 -22.34 2.23 1.43
C LEU A 30 -21.26 2.95 0.63
N MET A 31 -20.77 2.34 -0.46
CA MET A 31 -19.87 2.97 -1.43
C MET A 31 -20.53 4.19 -2.07
N TYR A 32 -21.78 4.06 -2.53
CA TYR A 32 -22.52 5.19 -3.10
C TYR A 32 -22.75 6.30 -2.08
N LYS A 33 -23.05 5.93 -0.84
CA LYS A 33 -23.18 6.89 0.26
C LYS A 33 -21.87 7.65 0.50
N ASP A 34 -20.74 6.94 0.59
CA ASP A 34 -19.43 7.54 0.84
C ASP A 34 -19.10 8.64 -0.17
N VAL A 35 -19.19 8.33 -1.47
CA VAL A 35 -18.86 9.31 -2.52
C VAL A 35 -19.81 10.51 -2.60
N THR A 36 -21.06 10.36 -2.16
CA THR A 36 -22.04 11.45 -2.17
C THR A 36 -21.99 12.33 -0.91
N GLU A 37 -21.50 11.79 0.20
CA GLU A 37 -21.52 12.47 1.49
C GLU A 37 -20.15 12.96 1.95
N HIS A 38 -19.06 12.28 1.57
CA HIS A 38 -17.74 12.52 2.13
C HIS A 38 -16.71 13.04 1.13
N HIS A 39 -15.66 13.65 1.68
CA HIS A 39 -14.50 14.08 0.92
C HIS A 39 -13.42 12.99 0.89
N CYS A 40 -12.50 13.04 -0.07
CA CYS A 40 -11.33 12.14 -0.09
C CYS A 40 -10.32 12.33 1.06
N PHE A 41 -10.54 13.34 1.92
CA PHE A 41 -9.73 13.60 3.11
C PHE A 41 -10.67 13.68 4.30
N PHE A 42 -10.32 13.15 5.46
CA PHE A 42 -11.19 13.20 6.65
C PHE A 42 -10.84 14.35 7.61
N ASN A 43 -9.71 15.04 7.42
CA ASN A 43 -9.29 16.14 8.29
C ASN A 43 -8.50 17.24 7.53
N ASP A 44 -8.11 18.30 8.25
CA ASP A 44 -7.35 19.45 7.73
C ASP A 44 -5.83 19.17 7.61
N GLN A 45 -5.40 17.98 8.03
CA GLN A 45 -4.04 17.46 7.78
C GLN A 45 -3.99 16.64 6.48
N TYR A 46 -5.08 16.63 5.71
CA TYR A 46 -5.22 15.94 4.43
C TYR A 46 -4.99 14.43 4.53
N PHE A 47 -5.38 13.81 5.66
CA PHE A 47 -5.40 12.36 5.77
C PHE A 47 -6.55 11.78 4.97
N HIS A 48 -6.27 10.74 4.19
CA HIS A 48 -7.20 10.18 3.21
C HIS A 48 -8.33 9.38 3.85
N ASN A 49 -9.51 9.45 3.25
CA ASN A 49 -10.65 8.59 3.60
C ASN A 49 -10.30 7.11 3.31
N HIS A 50 -10.62 6.19 4.23
CA HIS A 50 -10.36 4.75 4.06
C HIS A 50 -11.61 3.89 3.91
N LEU A 51 -12.81 4.48 3.93
CA LEU A 51 -14.09 3.77 4.01
C LEU A 51 -14.23 2.73 2.91
N ALA A 52 -14.08 3.15 1.66
CA ALA A 52 -14.14 2.27 0.49
C ALA A 52 -13.17 1.10 0.61
N HIS A 53 -11.91 1.40 0.91
CA HIS A 53 -10.87 0.38 1.07
C HIS A 53 -11.23 -0.63 2.16
N HIS A 54 -11.80 -0.17 3.27
CA HIS A 54 -12.12 -0.99 4.43
C HIS A 54 -13.28 -1.94 4.11
N ILE A 55 -14.42 -1.42 3.63
CA ILE A 55 -15.60 -2.23 3.37
C ILE A 55 -15.41 -3.21 2.20
N LEU A 56 -14.66 -2.83 1.16
CA LEU A 56 -14.32 -3.72 0.05
C LEU A 56 -13.39 -4.85 0.50
N THR A 57 -12.40 -4.55 1.34
CA THR A 57 -11.48 -5.55 1.89
C THR A 57 -12.22 -6.52 2.81
N LEU A 58 -13.09 -6.03 3.70
CA LEU A 58 -13.93 -6.86 4.56
C LEU A 58 -14.84 -7.80 3.74
N HIS A 59 -15.47 -7.27 2.69
CA HIS A 59 -16.31 -8.06 1.78
C HIS A 59 -15.52 -9.16 1.07
N ASP A 60 -14.33 -8.85 0.56
CA ASP A 60 -13.45 -9.81 -0.12
C ASP A 60 -12.93 -10.92 0.81
N LEU A 61 -12.85 -10.62 2.12
CA LEU A 61 -12.54 -11.59 3.17
C LEU A 61 -13.77 -12.33 3.71
N GLY A 62 -14.96 -12.07 3.18
CA GLY A 62 -16.20 -12.76 3.54
C GLY A 62 -16.85 -12.29 4.84
N ALA A 63 -16.57 -11.06 5.28
CA ALA A 63 -17.19 -10.48 6.48
C ALA A 63 -18.72 -10.41 6.34
N PRO A 64 -19.48 -10.63 7.43
CA PRO A 64 -20.93 -10.50 7.41
C PRO A 64 -21.36 -9.04 7.28
N ALA A 65 -22.54 -8.81 6.69
CA ALA A 65 -23.11 -7.47 6.48
C ALA A 65 -23.15 -6.61 7.75
N GLU A 66 -23.46 -7.21 8.90
CA GLU A 66 -23.51 -6.51 10.20
C GLU A 66 -22.15 -5.91 10.60
N SER A 67 -21.07 -6.64 10.39
CA SER A 67 -19.71 -6.13 10.67
C SER A 67 -19.33 -5.01 9.70
N ILE A 68 -19.66 -5.18 8.41
CA ILE A 68 -19.40 -4.16 7.39
C ILE A 68 -20.12 -2.84 7.74
N GLN A 69 -21.43 -2.89 8.04
CA GLN A 69 -22.19 -1.70 8.45
C GLN A 69 -21.59 -1.06 9.70
N LYS A 70 -21.27 -1.86 10.71
CA LYS A 70 -20.74 -1.37 11.98
C LYS A 70 -19.42 -0.62 11.78
N PHE A 71 -18.50 -1.17 11.00
CA PHE A 71 -17.20 -0.54 10.77
C PHE A 71 -17.32 0.69 9.86
N TYR A 72 -18.22 0.65 8.86
CA TYR A 72 -18.58 1.84 8.10
C TYR A 72 -19.08 2.96 9.01
N ASP A 73 -20.03 2.71 9.92
CA ASP A 73 -20.60 3.74 10.80
C ASP A 73 -19.54 4.36 11.73
N GLN A 74 -18.62 3.54 12.23
CA GLN A 74 -17.53 4.00 13.09
C GLN A 74 -16.58 4.93 12.35
N GLU A 75 -16.22 4.59 11.12
CA GLU A 75 -15.27 5.33 10.32
C GLU A 75 -15.92 6.55 9.63
N ALA A 76 -17.19 6.46 9.24
CA ALA A 76 -17.98 7.58 8.73
C ALA A 76 -18.08 8.73 9.74
N ALA A 77 -18.08 8.43 11.05
CA ALA A 77 -18.19 9.42 12.11
C ALA A 77 -17.04 10.43 12.16
N ILE A 78 -15.89 10.11 11.57
CA ILE A 78 -14.72 11.01 11.51
C ILE A 78 -14.54 11.66 10.14
N GLN A 79 -15.33 11.27 9.14
CA GLN A 79 -15.20 11.82 7.79
C GLN A 79 -15.67 13.27 7.74
N ARG A 80 -15.05 14.03 6.84
CA ARG A 80 -15.50 15.39 6.54
C ARG A 80 -16.49 15.36 5.37
N PRO A 81 -17.45 16.30 5.33
CA PRO A 81 -18.46 16.34 4.27
C PRO A 81 -17.82 16.62 2.90
N LEU A 82 -18.44 16.13 1.82
CA LEU A 82 -18.02 16.32 0.43
C LEU A 82 -17.77 17.80 0.10
N HIS A 83 -18.69 18.67 0.46
CA HIS A 83 -18.60 20.13 0.28
C HIS A 83 -18.00 20.82 1.52
N HIS A 84 -16.87 20.31 2.02
CA HIS A 84 -16.15 20.96 3.11
C HIS A 84 -15.64 22.34 2.68
N HIS A 85 -16.19 23.39 3.29
CA HIS A 85 -15.78 24.76 3.05
C HIS A 85 -14.59 25.13 3.94
N ASP A 86 -13.42 25.34 3.35
CA ASP A 86 -12.31 26.03 4.02
C ASP A 86 -12.76 27.46 4.34
N ALA A 87 -12.97 27.78 5.63
CA ALA A 87 -13.46 29.08 6.08
C ALA A 87 -12.57 30.28 5.67
N THR A 88 -11.37 30.01 5.14
CA THR A 88 -10.37 30.98 4.71
C THR A 88 -10.34 31.24 3.20
N LYS A 89 -11.08 30.47 2.39
CA LYS A 89 -11.05 30.57 0.91
C LYS A 89 -12.45 30.81 0.36
N SER A 90 -12.95 32.03 0.55
CA SER A 90 -14.18 32.48 -0.08
C SER A 90 -13.98 32.76 -1.58
N ALA A 91 -14.84 32.14 -2.40
CA ALA A 91 -15.42 32.73 -3.62
C ALA A 91 -14.47 33.16 -4.76
N LYS A 92 -13.77 32.19 -5.34
CA LYS A 92 -13.66 32.12 -6.80
C LYS A 92 -14.00 30.71 -7.26
N GLN A 93 -15.29 30.43 -7.42
CA GLN A 93 -15.73 29.29 -8.24
C GLN A 93 -15.31 29.61 -9.69
N ALA A 94 -14.11 29.19 -10.05
CA ALA A 94 -13.58 29.32 -11.40
C ALA A 94 -14.09 28.13 -12.22
N ASN A 95 -15.20 28.31 -12.95
CA ASN A 95 -15.65 27.48 -14.09
C ASN A 95 -15.58 25.92 -14.01
N GLY A 96 -15.43 25.33 -12.82
CA GLY A 96 -15.14 23.90 -12.66
C GLY A 96 -13.75 23.49 -13.19
N ILE A 97 -13.42 22.21 -13.04
CA ILE A 97 -12.22 21.61 -13.65
C ILE A 97 -12.53 21.19 -15.09
N THR A 98 -11.67 21.59 -16.03
CA THR A 98 -11.75 21.31 -17.48
C THR A 98 -10.46 20.70 -18.00
N LYS A 99 -10.47 20.26 -19.26
CA LYS A 99 -9.28 19.68 -19.93
C LYS A 99 -8.13 20.68 -20.04
N GLU A 100 -8.43 21.96 -20.03
CA GLU A 100 -7.48 23.05 -20.20
C GLU A 100 -6.87 23.49 -18.86
N ASN A 101 -7.67 23.54 -17.79
CA ASN A 101 -7.26 24.14 -16.51
C ASN A 101 -6.92 23.12 -15.39
N TRP A 102 -7.09 21.81 -15.60
CA TRP A 102 -6.94 20.80 -14.52
C TRP A 102 -5.55 20.79 -13.84
N ARG A 103 -4.53 21.39 -14.43
CA ARG A 103 -3.18 21.50 -13.83
C ARG A 103 -3.01 22.72 -12.92
N GLU A 104 -3.94 23.68 -12.98
CA GLU A 104 -3.85 24.95 -12.25
C GLU A 104 -4.15 24.79 -10.75
N TYR A 105 -4.93 23.76 -10.40
CA TYR A 105 -5.47 23.57 -9.04
C TYR A 105 -4.96 22.28 -8.39
N LEU A 106 -3.67 21.97 -8.50
CA LEU A 106 -3.10 20.74 -7.94
C LEU A 106 -2.62 20.91 -6.49
N GLY A 107 -2.59 19.80 -5.75
CA GLY A 107 -2.08 19.71 -4.37
C GLY A 107 -3.06 20.15 -3.28
N GLU A 108 -2.67 19.87 -2.04
CA GLU A 108 -3.54 19.96 -0.85
C GLU A 108 -4.09 21.36 -0.60
N VAL A 109 -3.34 22.39 -1.02
CA VAL A 109 -3.78 23.80 -0.96
C VAL A 109 -5.08 24.03 -1.75
N ASN A 110 -5.42 23.14 -2.68
CA ASN A 110 -6.64 23.18 -3.49
C ASN A 110 -7.65 22.10 -3.07
N ALA A 111 -7.56 21.53 -1.86
CA ALA A 111 -8.43 20.42 -1.43
C ALA A 111 -9.93 20.69 -1.61
N HIS A 112 -10.39 21.95 -1.44
CA HIS A 112 -11.77 22.38 -1.69
C HIS A 112 -12.28 22.11 -3.13
N MET A 113 -11.38 21.86 -4.09
CA MET A 113 -11.71 21.52 -5.49
C MET A 113 -12.03 20.03 -5.70
N TYR A 114 -12.04 19.20 -4.64
CA TYR A 114 -12.31 17.76 -4.77
C TYR A 114 -13.61 17.42 -5.51
N PRO A 115 -14.78 18.04 -5.20
CA PRO A 115 -16.00 17.73 -5.93
C PRO A 115 -15.90 18.04 -7.44
N ASP A 116 -15.18 19.11 -7.80
CA ASP A 116 -14.98 19.49 -9.21
C ASP A 116 -14.03 18.52 -9.93
N TYR A 117 -12.95 18.08 -9.29
CA TYR A 117 -12.07 17.03 -9.83
C TYR A 117 -12.80 15.70 -9.97
N LEU A 118 -13.60 15.32 -8.97
CA LEU A 118 -14.39 14.09 -9.01
C LEU A 118 -15.37 14.10 -10.19
N ALA A 119 -16.07 15.22 -10.40
CA ALA A 119 -16.95 15.40 -11.56
C ALA A 119 -16.20 15.34 -12.89
N PHE A 120 -15.04 15.98 -12.96
CA PHE A 120 -14.19 15.98 -14.14
C PHE A 120 -13.67 14.57 -14.50
N PHE A 121 -13.08 13.86 -13.55
CA PHE A 121 -12.55 12.51 -13.80
C PHE A 121 -13.65 11.49 -14.03
N SER A 122 -14.81 11.63 -13.39
CA SER A 122 -16.00 10.84 -13.72
C SER A 122 -16.38 11.01 -15.19
N SER A 123 -16.41 12.25 -15.67
CA SER A 123 -16.74 12.55 -17.08
C SER A 123 -15.69 12.01 -18.05
N GLU A 124 -14.40 12.11 -17.72
CA GLU A 124 -13.33 11.56 -18.57
C GLU A 124 -13.37 10.03 -18.61
N ILE A 125 -13.68 9.36 -17.50
CA ILE A 125 -13.84 7.90 -17.47
C ILE A 125 -15.08 7.45 -18.25
N GLU A 126 -16.22 8.14 -18.10
CA GLU A 126 -17.42 7.87 -18.90
C GLU A 126 -17.13 8.00 -20.41
N ALA A 127 -16.34 8.99 -20.82
CA ALA A 127 -16.05 9.25 -22.22
C ALA A 127 -14.95 8.36 -22.82
N HIS A 128 -13.97 7.94 -22.02
CA HIS A 128 -12.73 7.35 -22.54
C HIS A 128 -12.36 5.99 -21.91
N GLY A 129 -13.04 5.61 -20.82
CA GLY A 129 -12.71 4.44 -20.02
C GLY A 129 -11.47 4.65 -19.15
N VAL A 130 -11.34 3.80 -18.12
CA VAL A 130 -10.29 3.91 -17.10
C VAL A 130 -8.88 3.95 -17.68
N ALA A 131 -8.52 3.02 -18.58
CA ALA A 131 -7.15 2.89 -19.07
C ALA A 131 -6.67 4.17 -19.79
N ARG A 132 -7.52 4.75 -20.66
CA ARG A 132 -7.17 5.96 -21.42
C ARG A 132 -7.16 7.20 -20.56
N THR A 133 -8.00 7.26 -19.53
CA THR A 133 -7.96 8.35 -18.54
C THR A 133 -6.67 8.29 -17.72
N LEU A 134 -6.26 7.11 -17.25
CA LEU A 134 -4.96 6.94 -16.56
C LEU A 134 -3.79 7.34 -17.46
N GLU A 135 -3.76 6.87 -18.72
CA GLU A 135 -2.74 7.27 -19.69
C GLU A 135 -2.62 8.79 -19.79
N LYS A 136 -3.74 9.48 -19.96
CA LYS A 136 -3.77 10.92 -20.21
C LYS A 136 -3.39 11.72 -18.98
N TYR A 137 -3.95 11.40 -17.82
CA TYR A 137 -3.87 12.24 -16.63
C TYR A 137 -2.86 11.79 -15.59
N VAL A 138 -2.28 10.59 -15.71
CA VAL A 138 -1.23 10.12 -14.79
C VAL A 138 0.10 9.92 -15.50
N PHE A 139 0.10 9.33 -16.70
CA PHE A 139 1.34 8.85 -17.33
C PHE A 139 1.84 9.69 -18.51
N SER A 140 1.00 10.54 -19.09
CA SER A 140 1.39 11.31 -20.27
C SER A 140 2.52 12.31 -19.95
N PRO A 141 3.32 12.71 -20.95
CA PRO A 141 4.27 13.80 -20.79
C PRO A 141 3.61 15.11 -20.33
N GLU A 142 2.36 15.36 -20.73
CA GLU A 142 1.60 16.54 -20.31
C GLU A 142 1.28 16.50 -18.80
N ALA A 143 0.98 15.30 -18.27
CA ALA A 143 0.64 15.10 -16.88
C ALA A 143 1.84 15.13 -15.93
N ASN A 144 3.06 15.04 -16.46
CA ASN A 144 4.27 14.99 -15.65
C ASN A 144 5.23 16.15 -15.93
N GLY A 145 5.34 16.65 -17.15
CA GLY A 145 6.21 17.78 -17.46
C GLY A 145 5.87 19.06 -16.69
N ASN A 146 6.83 19.99 -16.66
CA ASN A 146 6.68 21.35 -16.13
C ASN A 146 6.19 21.43 -14.66
N GLY A 147 6.50 20.42 -13.85
CA GLY A 147 6.16 20.41 -12.42
C GLY A 147 4.77 19.85 -12.07
N THR A 148 4.02 19.34 -13.05
CA THR A 148 2.70 18.74 -12.84
C THR A 148 2.79 17.46 -11.98
N MET A 149 3.76 16.59 -12.28
CA MET A 149 4.16 15.41 -11.49
C MET A 149 3.01 14.44 -11.13
N MET A 150 2.01 14.21 -11.99
CA MET A 150 0.88 13.36 -11.62
C MET A 150 1.26 11.93 -11.26
N LEU A 151 2.27 11.32 -11.89
CA LEU A 151 2.77 10.01 -11.48
C LEU A 151 3.34 10.05 -10.05
N GLY A 152 4.04 11.13 -9.70
CA GLY A 152 4.56 11.35 -8.35
C GLY A 152 3.45 11.58 -7.31
N ARG A 153 2.35 12.23 -7.69
CA ARG A 153 1.17 12.40 -6.84
C ARG A 153 0.34 11.12 -6.71
N PHE A 154 0.31 10.32 -7.77
CA PHE A 154 -0.39 9.03 -7.80
C PHE A 154 0.19 8.05 -6.77
N VAL A 155 1.51 8.09 -6.58
CA VAL A 155 2.20 7.37 -5.48
C VAL A 155 2.46 8.25 -4.25
N GLY A 156 1.87 9.44 -4.22
CA GLY A 156 1.97 10.36 -3.09
C GLY A 156 1.03 9.96 -1.96
N GLY A 157 1.07 10.69 -0.85
CA GLY A 157 0.16 10.52 0.26
C GLY A 157 0.11 9.08 0.78
N LEU A 158 1.26 8.42 0.93
CA LEU A 158 1.35 6.99 1.28
C LEU A 158 0.63 6.06 0.28
N LEU A 159 0.70 6.38 -1.01
CA LEU A 159 0.13 5.62 -2.13
C LEU A 159 -1.39 5.60 -2.20
N HIS A 160 -2.11 6.36 -1.36
CA HIS A 160 -3.57 6.27 -1.31
C HIS A 160 -4.27 6.51 -2.67
N PRO A 161 -3.87 7.48 -3.52
CA PRO A 161 -4.49 7.63 -4.84
C PRO A 161 -4.37 6.38 -5.72
N MET A 162 -3.22 5.71 -5.71
CA MET A 162 -3.01 4.44 -6.42
C MET A 162 -3.78 3.28 -5.78
N ILE A 163 -3.86 3.25 -4.45
CA ILE A 163 -4.62 2.23 -3.71
C ILE A 163 -6.11 2.35 -4.07
N GLU A 164 -6.67 3.56 -4.04
CA GLU A 164 -8.07 3.87 -4.38
C GLU A 164 -8.40 3.45 -5.82
N VAL A 165 -7.56 3.87 -6.79
CA VAL A 165 -7.68 3.45 -8.19
C VAL A 165 -7.58 1.93 -8.33
N GLY A 166 -6.67 1.29 -7.58
CA GLY A 166 -6.50 -0.15 -7.58
C GLY A 166 -7.76 -0.87 -7.12
N PHE A 167 -8.36 -0.47 -6.00
CA PHE A 167 -9.65 -0.99 -5.53
C PHE A 167 -10.76 -0.77 -6.56
N GLY A 168 -10.82 0.42 -7.17
CA GLY A 168 -11.82 0.72 -8.20
C GLY A 168 -11.71 -0.22 -9.41
N ILE A 169 -10.51 -0.46 -9.91
CA ILE A 169 -10.30 -1.40 -11.03
C ILE A 169 -10.63 -2.83 -10.60
N GLU A 170 -10.18 -3.24 -9.40
CA GLU A 170 -10.31 -4.60 -8.90
C GLU A 170 -11.78 -5.02 -8.78
N PHE A 171 -12.58 -4.17 -8.14
CA PHE A 171 -14.00 -4.43 -7.87
C PHE A 171 -14.92 -3.93 -8.99
N GLY A 172 -14.35 -3.40 -10.08
CA GLY A 172 -15.10 -2.90 -11.23
C GLY A 172 -15.98 -1.70 -10.91
N GLN A 173 -15.48 -0.81 -10.05
CA GLN A 173 -16.10 0.45 -9.62
C GLN A 173 -15.35 1.61 -10.27
N ASP A 174 -15.76 1.99 -11.47
CA ASP A 174 -15.15 3.08 -12.24
C ASP A 174 -15.29 4.44 -11.52
N GLY A 175 -16.34 4.60 -10.71
CA GLY A 175 -16.51 5.77 -9.86
C GLY A 175 -15.39 5.92 -8.83
N LEU A 176 -14.97 4.80 -8.22
CA LEU A 176 -13.87 4.78 -7.27
C LEU A 176 -12.51 5.12 -7.93
N VAL A 177 -12.36 4.76 -9.21
CA VAL A 177 -11.21 5.21 -10.00
C VAL A 177 -11.22 6.73 -10.18
N ALA A 178 -12.38 7.35 -10.40
CA ALA A 178 -12.49 8.80 -10.47
C ALA A 178 -12.11 9.47 -9.14
N GLU A 179 -12.54 8.89 -8.02
CA GLU A 179 -12.18 9.34 -6.67
C GLU A 179 -10.67 9.31 -6.45
N GLY A 180 -10.01 8.19 -6.78
CA GLY A 180 -8.56 8.06 -6.67
C GLY A 180 -7.78 9.02 -7.57
N LEU A 181 -8.29 9.34 -8.76
CA LEU A 181 -7.69 10.36 -9.64
C LEU A 181 -7.86 11.78 -9.06
N ALA A 182 -9.04 12.11 -8.53
CA ALA A 182 -9.29 13.39 -7.88
C ALA A 182 -8.42 13.57 -6.64
N GLN A 183 -8.30 12.52 -5.83
CA GLN A 183 -7.39 12.44 -4.70
C GLN A 183 -5.93 12.62 -5.13
N GLY A 184 -5.50 11.99 -6.23
CA GLY A 184 -4.18 12.18 -6.81
C GLY A 184 -3.92 13.63 -7.24
N ALA A 185 -4.88 14.30 -7.86
CA ALA A 185 -4.73 15.72 -8.23
C ALA A 185 -4.51 16.62 -7.00
N LEU A 186 -5.12 16.28 -5.87
CA LEU A 186 -5.06 17.03 -4.62
C LEU A 186 -4.00 16.55 -3.63
N THR A 187 -3.36 15.43 -3.87
CA THR A 187 -2.28 14.90 -3.04
C THR A 187 -0.95 15.53 -3.46
N THR A 188 -0.09 15.81 -2.49
CA THR A 188 1.25 16.34 -2.78
C THR A 188 2.12 15.30 -3.51
N ALA A 189 3.09 15.74 -4.31
CA ALA A 189 4.00 14.84 -5.01
C ALA A 189 5.23 14.55 -4.12
N GLU A 190 5.08 13.81 -3.01
CA GLU A 190 6.14 13.73 -2.00
C GLU A 190 7.44 13.13 -2.52
N CYS A 191 7.32 12.17 -3.44
CA CYS A 191 8.45 11.49 -4.05
C CYS A 191 8.92 12.16 -5.35
N ALA A 192 8.47 13.38 -5.67
CA ALA A 192 8.89 14.10 -6.88
C ALA A 192 10.41 14.31 -6.96
N ALA A 193 11.09 14.44 -5.81
CA ALA A 193 12.54 14.63 -5.75
C ALA A 193 13.32 13.49 -6.41
N VAL A 194 12.79 12.26 -6.37
CA VAL A 194 13.46 11.06 -6.92
C VAL A 194 12.98 10.70 -8.33
N MET A 195 12.23 11.59 -8.99
CA MET A 195 11.89 11.50 -10.42
C MET A 195 12.99 12.13 -11.29
N ASP A 196 13.03 11.76 -12.57
CA ASP A 196 13.99 12.32 -13.53
C ASP A 196 13.42 13.58 -14.20
N MET A 197 14.11 14.71 -14.00
CA MET A 197 13.71 16.02 -14.54
C MET A 197 14.43 16.31 -15.87
N PRO A 198 13.80 17.03 -16.82
CA PRO A 198 12.52 17.75 -16.72
C PRO A 198 11.27 16.90 -17.03
N ALA A 199 11.44 15.62 -17.36
CA ALA A 199 10.33 14.74 -17.79
C ALA A 199 9.31 14.48 -16.68
N GLY A 200 9.75 14.46 -15.42
CA GLY A 200 8.87 14.25 -14.27
C GLY A 200 8.48 12.81 -14.01
N VAL A 201 9.17 11.88 -14.67
CA VAL A 201 8.96 10.43 -14.58
C VAL A 201 10.32 9.74 -14.61
N PRO A 202 10.45 8.53 -14.06
CA PRO A 202 11.70 7.78 -14.16
C PRO A 202 12.12 7.50 -15.61
N GLU A 203 13.41 7.65 -15.90
CA GLU A 203 14.03 7.04 -17.08
C GLU A 203 14.03 5.52 -16.92
N ILE A 204 13.54 4.82 -17.95
CA ILE A 204 13.48 3.34 -17.96
C ILE A 204 14.61 2.81 -18.82
N LYS A 205 15.44 1.95 -18.22
CA LYS A 205 16.58 1.31 -18.85
C LYS A 205 16.31 -0.16 -19.08
N THR A 206 16.79 -0.68 -20.20
CA THR A 206 16.76 -2.10 -20.54
C THR A 206 18.15 -2.73 -20.41
N GLY A 207 18.21 -4.02 -20.06
CA GLY A 207 19.45 -4.78 -19.91
C GLY A 207 19.53 -5.52 -18.57
N PRO A 208 20.69 -6.10 -18.23
CA PRO A 208 20.85 -6.91 -17.02
C PRO A 208 20.44 -6.15 -15.76
N SER A 209 19.47 -6.69 -15.03
CA SER A 209 18.95 -6.04 -13.83
C SER A 209 19.58 -6.57 -12.55
N ARG A 210 19.87 -5.66 -11.63
CA ARG A 210 20.04 -6.01 -10.22
C ARG A 210 18.68 -6.25 -9.57
N THR A 211 18.66 -6.89 -8.40
CA THR A 211 17.41 -7.14 -7.65
C THR A 211 17.15 -6.05 -6.63
N LEU A 212 15.88 -5.79 -6.30
CA LEU A 212 15.49 -4.78 -5.30
C LEU A 212 16.14 -5.05 -3.94
N LEU A 213 16.31 -6.31 -3.53
CA LEU A 213 17.01 -6.63 -2.28
C LEU A 213 18.48 -6.23 -2.33
N SER A 214 19.16 -6.42 -3.46
CA SER A 214 20.55 -5.96 -3.63
C SER A 214 20.65 -4.43 -3.63
N LEU A 215 19.64 -3.73 -4.15
CA LEU A 215 19.60 -2.26 -4.15
C LEU A 215 19.27 -1.71 -2.76
N LEU A 216 18.41 -2.39 -1.99
CA LEU A 216 18.15 -2.06 -0.60
C LEU A 216 19.42 -2.20 0.27
N ARG A 217 20.27 -3.19 -0.01
CA ARG A 217 21.59 -3.30 0.62
C ARG A 217 22.46 -2.09 0.30
N GLU A 218 22.52 -1.67 -0.96
CA GLU A 218 23.27 -0.48 -1.36
C GLU A 218 22.72 0.83 -0.73
N VAL A 219 21.41 0.92 -0.56
CA VAL A 219 20.73 1.97 0.21
C VAL A 219 21.22 2.00 1.66
N TYR A 220 21.35 0.84 2.32
CA TYR A 220 21.85 0.76 3.68
C TYR A 220 23.33 1.11 3.81
N ASP A 221 24.14 0.68 2.84
CA ASP A 221 25.59 0.84 2.87
C ASP A 221 26.04 2.24 2.40
N SER A 222 25.15 3.04 1.79
CA SER A 222 25.49 4.38 1.28
C SER A 222 25.62 5.42 2.40
N PRO A 223 26.81 6.04 2.57
CA PRO A 223 27.01 7.13 3.53
C PRO A 223 26.26 8.42 3.15
N GLU A 224 25.98 8.63 1.86
CA GLU A 224 25.24 9.80 1.38
C GLU A 224 23.75 9.74 1.71
N LEU A 225 23.24 8.55 2.05
CA LEU A 225 21.85 8.32 2.41
C LEU A 225 21.72 8.17 3.93
N THR A 226 21.94 9.30 4.61
CA THR A 226 21.76 9.41 6.07
C THR A 226 20.29 9.72 6.39
N PRO A 227 19.65 8.99 7.33
CA PRO A 227 18.26 9.27 7.68
C PRO A 227 18.08 10.63 8.36
N LEU A 228 16.84 11.12 8.37
CA LEU A 228 16.42 12.25 9.21
C LEU A 228 16.78 11.99 10.69
N PRO A 229 17.10 13.01 11.50
CA PRO A 229 17.25 12.83 12.94
C PRO A 229 15.96 12.29 13.58
N TYR A 230 16.10 11.44 14.60
CA TYR A 230 14.95 10.90 15.34
C TYR A 230 14.13 12.04 15.99
N SER A 231 12.81 11.92 15.92
CA SER A 231 11.85 12.77 16.61
C SER A 231 10.73 11.92 17.17
N LYS A 232 10.23 12.27 18.36
CA LYS A 232 9.05 11.62 18.96
C LYS A 232 7.75 11.99 18.26
N GLU A 233 7.74 13.12 17.57
CA GLU A 233 6.61 13.48 16.72
C GLU A 233 6.64 12.63 15.46
N PRO A 234 5.46 12.15 14.98
CA PRO A 234 5.37 11.49 13.69
C PRO A 234 6.03 12.31 12.59
N ILE A 235 6.58 11.60 11.60
CA ILE A 235 7.12 12.27 10.44
C ILE A 235 5.98 12.88 9.62
N SER A 236 6.19 14.10 9.14
CA SER A 236 5.30 14.78 8.20
C SER A 236 6.06 15.10 6.92
N PHE A 237 5.32 15.25 5.81
CA PHE A 237 5.94 15.66 4.55
C PHE A 237 6.60 17.05 4.65
N GLU A 238 6.05 17.95 5.46
CA GLU A 238 6.66 19.26 5.74
C GLU A 238 8.07 19.13 6.34
N LYS A 239 8.29 18.17 7.26
CA LYS A 239 9.63 17.91 7.81
C LYS A 239 10.58 17.44 6.71
N PHE A 240 10.12 16.59 5.81
CA PHE A 240 10.93 16.11 4.70
C PHE A 240 11.28 17.22 3.71
N THR A 241 10.32 18.06 3.30
CA THR A 241 10.58 19.17 2.36
C THR A 241 11.52 20.22 2.94
N LYS A 242 11.51 20.43 4.26
CA LYS A 242 12.49 21.30 4.95
C LYS A 242 13.88 20.66 5.05
N TRP A 243 13.96 19.34 5.18
CA TRP A 243 15.22 18.60 5.30
C TRP A 243 15.94 18.41 3.96
N LEU A 244 15.18 18.19 2.89
CA LEU A 244 15.69 17.82 1.57
C LEU A 244 16.72 18.84 1.00
N PRO A 245 16.52 20.18 1.09
CA PRO A 245 17.49 21.16 0.60
C PRO A 245 18.86 21.07 1.28
N SER A 246 18.91 20.61 2.54
CA SER A 246 20.16 20.39 3.27
C SER A 246 20.86 19.08 2.90
N HIS A 247 20.20 18.21 2.12
CA HIS A 247 20.70 16.88 1.71
C HIS A 247 20.63 16.72 0.18
N PRO A 248 21.26 17.61 -0.61
CA PRO A 248 21.10 17.65 -2.06
C PRO A 248 21.61 16.40 -2.79
N ALA A 249 22.50 15.62 -2.16
CA ALA A 249 22.99 14.36 -2.71
C ALA A 249 21.94 13.24 -2.64
N PHE A 250 20.98 13.32 -1.72
CA PHE A 250 20.01 12.26 -1.45
C PHE A 250 19.22 11.85 -2.70
N PRO A 251 18.54 12.77 -3.43
CA PRO A 251 17.76 12.37 -4.58
C PRO A 251 18.61 11.80 -5.71
N ALA A 252 19.78 12.40 -5.97
CA ALA A 252 20.69 11.93 -7.01
C ALA A 252 21.19 10.52 -6.71
N LYS A 253 21.50 10.22 -5.44
CA LYS A 253 21.96 8.90 -5.02
C LYS A 253 20.86 7.85 -5.10
N VAL A 254 19.62 8.15 -4.68
CA VAL A 254 18.48 7.23 -4.87
C VAL A 254 18.28 6.92 -6.35
N ARG A 255 18.27 7.94 -7.23
CA ARG A 255 18.14 7.73 -8.68
C ARG A 255 19.29 6.90 -9.25
N GLN A 256 20.51 7.15 -8.80
CA GLN A 256 21.69 6.37 -9.21
C GLN A 256 21.52 4.89 -8.88
N ILE A 257 21.23 4.55 -7.61
CA ILE A 257 21.08 3.16 -7.15
C ILE A 257 19.97 2.46 -7.93
N TYR A 258 18.79 3.08 -8.01
CA TYR A 258 17.63 2.48 -8.67
C TYR A 258 17.73 2.47 -10.20
N SER A 259 18.67 3.19 -10.80
CA SER A 259 18.94 3.07 -12.24
C SER A 259 19.55 1.72 -12.65
N ALA A 260 20.02 0.93 -11.68
CA ALA A 260 20.46 -0.45 -11.89
C ALA A 260 19.32 -1.48 -11.79
N TRP A 261 18.10 -1.06 -11.44
CA TRP A 261 16.89 -1.86 -11.57
C TRP A 261 16.32 -1.68 -12.97
N THR A 262 16.78 -2.51 -13.89
CA THR A 262 16.43 -2.43 -15.32
C THR A 262 15.40 -3.49 -15.67
N PHE A 263 14.98 -3.49 -16.93
CA PHE A 263 14.06 -4.47 -17.49
C PHE A 263 14.76 -5.28 -18.58
N ASP A 264 14.71 -6.61 -18.52
CA ASP A 264 15.28 -7.43 -19.59
C ASP A 264 14.49 -7.23 -20.90
N ASP A 265 13.17 -7.26 -20.78
CA ASP A 265 12.22 -6.87 -21.81
C ASP A 265 10.98 -6.22 -21.18
N PHE A 266 9.90 -6.10 -21.93
CA PHE A 266 8.63 -5.56 -21.44
C PHE A 266 7.49 -6.58 -21.49
N SER A 267 7.84 -7.86 -21.39
CA SER A 267 6.87 -8.95 -21.34
C SER A 267 6.09 -8.95 -20.03
N ALA A 268 4.91 -9.57 -20.03
CA ALA A 268 4.11 -9.74 -18.81
C ALA A 268 4.89 -10.50 -17.73
N ALA A 269 5.72 -11.48 -18.11
CA ALA A 269 6.54 -12.25 -17.18
C ALA A 269 7.60 -11.37 -16.48
N GLU A 270 8.22 -10.44 -17.22
CA GLU A 270 9.18 -9.50 -16.63
C GLU A 270 8.48 -8.50 -15.69
N ILE A 271 7.33 -7.95 -16.09
CA ILE A 271 6.54 -7.06 -15.22
C ILE A 271 6.09 -7.78 -13.94
N ASP A 272 5.60 -9.02 -14.04
CA ASP A 272 5.21 -9.85 -12.90
C ASP A 272 6.40 -10.16 -11.98
N SER A 273 7.58 -10.44 -12.55
CA SER A 273 8.83 -10.67 -11.81
C SER A 273 9.23 -9.43 -10.99
N LYS A 274 9.19 -8.23 -11.60
CA LYS A 274 9.48 -6.95 -10.91
C LYS A 274 8.48 -6.64 -9.81
N LEU A 275 7.20 -6.93 -10.05
CA LEU A 275 6.15 -6.77 -9.05
C LEU A 275 6.34 -7.75 -7.88
N GLU A 276 6.73 -9.01 -8.15
CA GLU A 276 7.07 -9.97 -7.10
C GLU A 276 8.21 -9.42 -6.21
N GLU A 277 9.26 -8.83 -6.79
CA GLU A 277 10.33 -8.18 -6.02
C GLU A 277 9.79 -7.09 -5.08
N CYS A 278 8.85 -6.26 -5.55
CA CYS A 278 8.20 -5.24 -4.72
C CYS A 278 7.43 -5.85 -3.55
N MET A 279 6.67 -6.93 -3.78
CA MET A 279 5.87 -7.60 -2.73
C MET A 279 6.75 -8.23 -1.65
N TRP A 280 7.84 -8.89 -2.04
CA TRP A 280 8.82 -9.44 -1.08
C TRP A 280 9.49 -8.34 -0.27
N GLN A 281 9.98 -7.29 -0.93
CA GLN A 281 10.65 -6.19 -0.23
C GLN A 281 9.70 -5.46 0.73
N ALA A 282 8.46 -5.16 0.30
CA ALA A 282 7.48 -4.50 1.15
C ALA A 282 7.09 -5.37 2.38
N THR A 283 6.96 -6.69 2.19
CA THR A 283 6.71 -7.63 3.29
C THR A 283 7.87 -7.65 4.30
N LEU A 284 9.12 -7.64 3.81
CA LEU A 284 10.30 -7.60 4.67
C LEU A 284 10.44 -6.27 5.41
N LEU A 285 10.16 -5.14 4.76
CA LEU A 285 10.20 -3.83 5.42
C LEU A 285 9.15 -3.70 6.53
N LEU A 286 8.00 -4.35 6.38
CA LEU A 286 6.99 -4.42 7.44
C LEU A 286 7.38 -5.37 8.58
N GLY A 287 7.81 -6.60 8.26
CA GLY A 287 7.93 -7.68 9.25
C GLY A 287 9.34 -7.94 9.79
N ALA A 288 10.38 -7.58 9.03
CA ALA A 288 11.77 -7.96 9.29
C ALA A 288 12.64 -6.80 9.77
N THR A 289 12.05 -5.70 10.21
CA THR A 289 12.76 -4.49 10.68
C THR A 289 12.74 -4.31 12.19
N SER A 290 12.15 -5.29 12.91
CA SER A 290 12.17 -5.37 14.36
C SER A 290 13.52 -5.87 14.90
N LYS A 291 13.77 -5.70 16.21
CA LYS A 291 15.01 -6.15 16.86
C LYS A 291 14.83 -7.50 17.55
N GLU A 292 15.87 -8.34 17.50
CA GLU A 292 15.90 -9.60 18.26
C GLU A 292 15.69 -9.34 19.76
N GLY A 293 14.86 -10.18 20.40
CA GLY A 293 14.52 -10.06 21.82
C GLY A 293 13.55 -8.93 22.17
N ARG A 294 13.02 -8.19 21.19
CA ARG A 294 11.98 -7.17 21.38
C ARG A 294 10.64 -7.63 20.81
N LYS A 295 9.53 -7.05 21.30
CA LYS A 295 8.23 -7.21 20.66
C LYS A 295 8.30 -6.72 19.20
N PRO A 296 7.67 -7.43 18.24
CA PRO A 296 7.58 -6.94 16.86
C PRO A 296 6.94 -5.56 16.79
N ARG A 297 7.53 -4.65 16.02
CA ARG A 297 6.99 -3.32 15.70
C ARG A 297 6.57 -3.30 14.23
N MET A 298 5.29 -3.07 14.00
CA MET A 298 4.70 -2.98 12.66
C MET A 298 4.60 -1.51 12.27
N ASP A 299 5.45 -1.05 11.35
CA ASP A 299 5.52 0.37 10.99
C ASP A 299 4.31 0.79 10.12
N PHE A 300 3.62 1.85 10.56
CA PHE A 300 2.44 2.39 9.87
C PHE A 300 2.73 2.79 8.42
N PHE A 301 3.92 3.30 8.11
CA PHE A 301 4.24 3.80 6.78
C PHE A 301 4.62 2.65 5.84
N MET A 302 5.38 1.67 6.34
CA MET A 302 5.82 0.52 5.54
C MET A 302 4.66 -0.38 5.10
N MET A 303 3.60 -0.53 5.92
CA MET A 303 2.44 -1.34 5.53
C MET A 303 1.72 -0.81 4.28
N HIS A 304 1.83 0.50 3.98
CA HIS A 304 1.23 1.09 2.80
C HIS A 304 1.89 0.56 1.53
N PHE A 305 3.20 0.33 1.54
CA PHE A 305 3.89 -0.32 0.42
C PHE A 305 3.46 -1.77 0.25
N LEU A 306 3.18 -2.49 1.35
CA LEU A 306 2.64 -3.84 1.24
C LEU A 306 1.25 -3.83 0.58
N THR A 307 0.34 -3.00 1.08
CA THR A 307 -1.01 -2.84 0.50
C THR A 307 -0.92 -2.36 -0.95
N GLY A 308 -0.16 -1.30 -1.18
CA GLY A 308 0.07 -0.69 -2.48
C GLY A 308 0.68 -1.67 -3.48
N SER A 309 1.53 -2.62 -3.07
CA SER A 309 2.07 -3.63 -3.98
C SER A 309 0.99 -4.58 -4.52
N LEU A 310 0.00 -4.96 -3.70
CA LEU A 310 -1.16 -5.73 -4.16
C LEU A 310 -1.99 -4.92 -5.15
N LEU A 311 -2.35 -3.69 -4.80
CA LEU A 311 -3.19 -2.86 -5.67
C LEU A 311 -2.45 -2.42 -6.95
N MET A 312 -1.13 -2.28 -6.89
CA MET A 312 -0.29 -2.04 -8.07
C MET A 312 -0.40 -3.16 -9.10
N ARG A 313 -0.59 -4.44 -8.70
CA ARG A 313 -0.87 -5.55 -9.64
C ARG A 313 -2.04 -5.20 -10.54
N VAL A 314 -3.15 -4.77 -9.94
CA VAL A 314 -4.40 -4.48 -10.62
C VAL A 314 -4.24 -3.28 -11.57
N VAL A 315 -3.51 -2.26 -11.12
CA VAL A 315 -3.19 -1.08 -11.95
C VAL A 315 -2.29 -1.47 -13.13
N LEU A 316 -1.26 -2.29 -12.91
CA LEU A 316 -0.37 -2.77 -13.97
C LEU A 316 -1.13 -3.58 -15.04
N ASP A 317 -2.05 -4.45 -14.62
CA ASP A 317 -2.90 -5.22 -15.55
C ASP A 317 -3.78 -4.29 -16.40
N LYS A 318 -4.37 -3.25 -15.78
CA LYS A 318 -5.15 -2.23 -16.49
C LYS A 318 -4.31 -1.42 -17.47
N LEU A 319 -3.08 -1.05 -17.11
CA LEU A 319 -2.15 -0.36 -18.01
C LEU A 319 -1.69 -1.25 -19.17
N GLY A 320 -1.62 -2.57 -18.97
CA GLY A 320 -1.31 -3.53 -20.02
C GLY A 320 -2.28 -3.46 -21.22
N GLU A 321 -3.55 -3.09 -20.98
CA GLU A 321 -4.56 -2.90 -22.02
C GLU A 321 -4.16 -1.82 -23.05
N LEU A 322 -3.33 -0.85 -22.65
CA LEU A 322 -2.85 0.24 -23.51
C LEU A 322 -1.78 -0.21 -24.50
N LYS A 323 -1.16 -1.38 -24.31
CA LYS A 323 -0.03 -1.88 -25.10
C LYS A 323 1.14 -0.88 -25.15
N ARG A 324 1.34 -0.15 -24.04
CA ARG A 324 2.44 0.80 -23.82
C ARG A 324 3.16 0.43 -22.53
N PRO A 325 3.99 -0.62 -22.55
CA PRO A 325 4.55 -1.19 -21.33
C PRO A 325 5.51 -0.25 -20.59
N ILE A 326 5.96 0.82 -21.24
CA ILE A 326 6.74 1.89 -20.59
C ILE A 326 6.01 2.47 -19.37
N TYR A 327 4.67 2.56 -19.39
CA TYR A 327 3.90 3.07 -18.25
C TYR A 327 3.88 2.10 -17.07
N GLN A 328 3.84 0.79 -17.34
CA GLN A 328 3.98 -0.23 -16.30
C GLN A 328 5.38 -0.15 -15.66
N ALA A 329 6.42 -0.03 -16.50
CA ALA A 329 7.79 0.11 -16.03
C ALA A 329 8.02 1.40 -15.22
N GLN A 330 7.43 2.52 -15.64
CA GLN A 330 7.46 3.79 -14.90
C GLN A 330 6.78 3.68 -13.54
N LEU A 331 5.60 3.06 -13.46
CA LEU A 331 4.92 2.86 -12.18
C LEU A 331 5.77 2.01 -11.23
N LEU A 332 6.34 0.90 -11.71
CA LEU A 332 7.22 0.04 -10.92
C LEU A 332 8.44 0.82 -10.40
N GLN A 333 9.18 1.50 -11.28
CA GLN A 333 10.37 2.30 -10.90
C GLN A 333 10.00 3.40 -9.90
N THR A 334 8.89 4.10 -10.14
CA THR A 334 8.38 5.11 -9.21
C THR A 334 8.05 4.50 -7.85
N PHE A 335 7.33 3.39 -7.79
CA PHE A 335 6.99 2.69 -6.55
C PHE A 335 8.24 2.29 -5.76
N ALA A 336 9.22 1.67 -6.43
CA ALA A 336 10.45 1.21 -5.80
C ALA A 336 11.30 2.37 -5.25
N ARG A 337 11.43 3.47 -6.01
CA ARG A 337 12.11 4.68 -5.54
C ARG A 337 11.37 5.33 -4.36
N SER A 338 10.04 5.38 -4.39
CA SER A 338 9.22 5.89 -3.29
C SER A 338 9.41 5.05 -2.02
N MET A 339 9.44 3.72 -2.15
CA MET A 339 9.71 2.82 -1.02
C MET A 339 11.08 3.12 -0.40
N ALA A 340 12.12 3.36 -1.21
CA ALA A 340 13.43 3.80 -0.73
C ALA A 340 13.36 5.11 0.03
N VAL A 341 12.64 6.12 -0.49
CA VAL A 341 12.44 7.39 0.20
C VAL A 341 11.87 7.15 1.59
N PHE A 342 10.80 6.36 1.69
CA PHE A 342 10.18 6.08 2.98
C PHE A 342 11.08 5.27 3.93
N VAL A 343 11.92 4.36 3.44
CA VAL A 343 12.94 3.72 4.29
C VAL A 343 13.80 4.78 4.98
N PHE A 344 14.24 5.82 4.28
CA PHE A 344 15.02 6.90 4.91
C PHE A 344 14.20 7.81 5.80
N LEU A 345 12.99 8.15 5.39
CA LEU A 345 12.05 8.93 6.20
C LEU A 345 11.76 8.23 7.54
N ARG A 346 11.76 6.91 7.55
CA ARG A 346 11.49 6.10 8.74
C ARG A 346 12.75 5.69 9.50
N GLY A 347 13.86 6.41 9.36
CA GLY A 347 15.06 6.17 10.16
C GLY A 347 15.97 5.07 9.62
N ARG A 348 15.80 4.67 8.35
CA ARG A 348 16.53 3.59 7.69
C ARG A 348 16.42 2.26 8.46
N PRO A 349 15.19 1.73 8.64
CA PRO A 349 14.99 0.44 9.28
C PRO A 349 15.69 -0.65 8.46
N VAL A 350 16.58 -1.40 9.11
CA VAL A 350 17.40 -2.42 8.46
C VAL A 350 16.70 -3.77 8.54
N VAL A 351 16.53 -4.42 7.39
CA VAL A 351 15.99 -5.78 7.31
C VAL A 351 16.94 -6.79 7.93
N ASP A 352 16.45 -7.57 8.89
CA ASP A 352 17.05 -8.78 9.43
C ASP A 352 16.09 -9.97 9.25
N CYS A 353 16.42 -10.85 8.32
CA CYS A 353 15.58 -11.99 8.01
C CYS A 353 15.60 -13.05 9.13
N ASN A 354 16.60 -13.05 10.01
CA ASN A 354 16.60 -13.97 11.15
C ASN A 354 15.48 -13.65 12.13
N VAL A 355 15.17 -12.36 12.33
CA VAL A 355 14.08 -11.92 13.21
C VAL A 355 12.74 -12.41 12.69
N VAL A 356 12.41 -12.12 11.43
CA VAL A 356 11.11 -12.52 10.85
C VAL A 356 10.96 -14.04 10.72
N MET A 357 12.05 -14.75 10.42
CA MET A 357 12.03 -16.22 10.38
C MET A 357 11.98 -16.87 11.78
N GLY A 358 12.20 -16.08 12.84
CA GLY A 358 12.00 -16.46 14.23
C GLY A 358 10.53 -16.38 14.69
N TYR A 359 9.68 -15.61 14.01
CA TYR A 359 8.24 -15.57 14.31
C TYR A 359 7.58 -16.92 14.04
N SER A 360 6.45 -17.22 14.71
CA SER A 360 5.77 -18.50 14.54
C SER A 360 5.27 -18.71 13.10
N ALA A 361 5.58 -19.87 12.51
CA ALA A 361 4.93 -20.32 11.26
C ALA A 361 3.52 -20.91 11.49
N ASN A 362 3.12 -21.08 12.76
CA ASN A 362 1.80 -21.53 13.16
C ASN A 362 1.23 -20.56 14.21
N PRO A 363 1.00 -19.29 13.85
CA PRO A 363 0.48 -18.28 14.76
C PRO A 363 -0.91 -18.68 15.31
N GLY A 364 -1.14 -18.38 16.59
CA GLY A 364 -2.39 -18.74 17.27
C GLY A 364 -2.55 -20.22 17.66
N ALA A 365 -1.51 -21.05 17.52
CA ALA A 365 -1.52 -22.42 18.06
C ALA A 365 -1.65 -22.42 19.60
N GLY A 366 -2.39 -23.39 20.16
CA GLY A 366 -2.54 -23.57 21.61
C GLY A 366 -3.83 -23.03 22.24
N ILE A 367 -4.67 -22.33 21.48
CA ILE A 367 -5.91 -21.68 21.98
C ILE A 367 -7.13 -22.62 22.03
N LYS A 368 -7.06 -23.79 21.38
CA LYS A 368 -8.18 -24.76 21.33
C LYS A 368 -8.27 -25.74 22.51
N LYS A 369 -7.47 -25.54 23.57
CA LYS A 369 -7.43 -26.48 24.72
C LYS A 369 -8.77 -26.63 25.45
N GLU A 370 -9.65 -25.63 25.38
CA GLU A 370 -10.93 -25.62 26.10
C GLU A 370 -12.06 -26.41 25.42
N LEU A 371 -11.88 -26.85 24.17
CA LEU A 371 -12.95 -27.47 23.36
C LEU A 371 -12.92 -29.01 23.31
N VAL A 372 -12.02 -29.67 24.05
CA VAL A 372 -11.90 -31.13 24.07
C VAL A 372 -12.92 -31.74 25.01
N ASN A 373 -14.18 -31.81 24.56
CA ASN A 373 -15.10 -32.81 25.06
C ASN A 373 -14.65 -34.18 24.50
N GLY A 374 -14.29 -35.10 25.41
CA GLY A 374 -13.82 -36.45 25.10
C GLY A 374 -14.77 -37.35 24.29
N THR A 375 -15.92 -36.85 23.84
CA THR A 375 -16.82 -37.55 22.90
C THR A 375 -16.51 -37.29 21.44
N SER A 376 -15.63 -36.33 21.11
CA SER A 376 -15.26 -36.06 19.71
C SER A 376 -14.27 -37.11 19.18
N LYS A 377 -14.48 -37.60 17.95
CA LYS A 377 -13.58 -38.57 17.29
C LYS A 377 -12.32 -37.92 16.68
N GLY A 378 -12.17 -36.60 16.81
CA GLY A 378 -10.97 -35.89 16.37
C GLY A 378 -9.80 -36.21 17.29
N ALA A 379 -8.63 -36.50 16.73
CA ALA A 379 -7.45 -36.77 17.55
C ALA A 379 -7.01 -35.47 18.25
N GLU A 380 -6.82 -35.52 19.57
CA GLU A 380 -6.29 -34.40 20.36
C GLU A 380 -4.93 -33.92 19.81
N SER A 381 -4.16 -34.84 19.21
CA SER A 381 -2.89 -34.59 18.54
C SER A 381 -2.97 -33.71 17.28
N VAL A 382 -4.15 -33.53 16.69
CA VAL A 382 -4.34 -32.71 15.48
C VAL A 382 -5.01 -31.36 15.73
N LEU A 383 -5.41 -31.05 16.98
CA LEU A 383 -6.12 -29.81 17.32
C LEU A 383 -5.29 -28.54 17.06
N ASN A 384 -3.96 -28.65 17.14
CA ASN A 384 -3.01 -27.55 16.84
C ASN A 384 -2.42 -27.62 15.42
N LEU A 385 -2.90 -28.54 14.57
CA LEU A 385 -2.43 -28.74 13.18
C LEU A 385 -3.35 -28.12 12.12
N GLY A 386 -4.30 -27.27 12.54
CA GLY A 386 -5.17 -26.56 11.61
C GLY A 386 -4.40 -25.58 10.73
N ASN A 387 -4.97 -25.18 9.59
CA ASN A 387 -4.39 -24.15 8.75
C ASN A 387 -4.31 -22.82 9.53
N PRO A 388 -3.10 -22.27 9.78
CA PRO A 388 -2.92 -21.07 10.61
C PRO A 388 -3.48 -19.80 9.98
N TRP A 389 -3.77 -19.79 8.67
CA TRP A 389 -4.42 -18.65 8.03
C TRP A 389 -5.87 -18.47 8.47
N LEU A 390 -6.60 -19.54 8.80
CA LEU A 390 -8.02 -19.44 9.16
C LEU A 390 -8.29 -18.49 10.33
N PRO A 391 -7.61 -18.61 11.49
CA PRO A 391 -7.83 -17.66 12.58
C PRO A 391 -7.31 -16.24 12.28
N ILE A 392 -6.34 -16.07 11.38
CA ILE A 392 -5.86 -14.74 10.96
C ILE A 392 -6.90 -14.05 10.09
N LEU A 393 -7.47 -14.77 9.13
CA LEU A 393 -8.50 -14.24 8.24
C LEU A 393 -9.79 -13.93 9.00
N ASP A 394 -10.17 -14.79 9.95
CA ASP A 394 -11.27 -14.53 10.88
C ASP A 394 -11.03 -13.26 11.71
N ASN A 395 -9.83 -13.09 12.25
CA ASN A 395 -9.44 -11.87 12.96
C ASN A 395 -9.53 -10.63 12.08
N ALA A 396 -9.01 -10.69 10.86
CA ALA A 396 -9.03 -9.58 9.91
C ALA A 396 -10.45 -9.22 9.46
N ALA A 397 -11.30 -10.20 9.17
CA ALA A 397 -12.69 -9.96 8.75
C ALA A 397 -13.57 -9.30 9.84
N LEU A 398 -13.09 -9.26 11.08
CA LEU A 398 -13.75 -8.64 12.23
C LEU A 398 -12.88 -7.56 12.90
N HIS A 399 -11.80 -7.12 12.24
CA HIS A 399 -10.91 -6.10 12.79
C HIS A 399 -11.46 -4.69 12.49
N PRO A 400 -11.54 -3.78 13.49
CA PRO A 400 -12.07 -2.43 13.27
C PRO A 400 -11.09 -1.48 12.56
N GLU A 401 -9.81 -1.83 12.50
CA GLU A 401 -8.76 -0.99 11.93
C GLU A 401 -8.49 -1.37 10.46
N ALA A 402 -8.80 -0.46 9.54
CA ALA A 402 -8.76 -0.70 8.10
C ALA A 402 -7.38 -1.14 7.57
N HIS A 403 -6.28 -0.60 8.11
CA HIS A 403 -4.94 -0.92 7.65
C HIS A 403 -4.56 -2.37 8.00
N VAL A 404 -5.01 -2.89 9.15
CA VAL A 404 -4.82 -4.31 9.53
C VAL A 404 -5.46 -5.21 8.50
N VAL A 405 -6.72 -4.94 8.15
CA VAL A 405 -7.47 -5.77 7.19
C VAL A 405 -6.78 -5.78 5.83
N LYS A 406 -6.37 -4.60 5.33
CA LYS A 406 -5.64 -4.44 4.05
C LYS A 406 -4.29 -5.16 4.04
N ALA A 407 -3.52 -5.06 5.14
CA ALA A 407 -2.23 -5.74 5.27
C ALA A 407 -2.39 -7.26 5.27
N ILE A 408 -3.32 -7.80 6.08
CA ILE A 408 -3.59 -9.24 6.11
C ILE A 408 -4.06 -9.75 4.75
N ARG A 409 -4.96 -9.02 4.08
CA ARG A 409 -5.40 -9.33 2.71
C ARG A 409 -4.21 -9.44 1.75
N SER A 410 -3.28 -8.50 1.82
CA SER A 410 -2.08 -8.47 0.97
C SER A 410 -1.11 -9.62 1.28
N LEU A 411 -0.88 -9.93 2.55
CA LEU A 411 -0.05 -11.07 2.96
C LEU A 411 -0.69 -12.40 2.52
N PHE A 412 -2.01 -12.52 2.62
CA PHE A 412 -2.72 -13.71 2.20
C PHE A 412 -2.62 -13.91 0.68
N TYR A 413 -2.81 -12.85 -0.12
CA TYR A 413 -2.57 -12.89 -1.57
C TYR A 413 -1.15 -13.38 -1.88
N CYS A 414 -0.14 -12.79 -1.22
CA CYS A 414 1.25 -13.17 -1.44
C CYS A 414 1.50 -14.64 -1.04
N ALA A 415 0.85 -15.13 0.02
CA ALA A 415 0.95 -16.53 0.42
C ALA A 415 0.30 -17.48 -0.60
N GLN A 416 -0.81 -17.09 -1.24
CA GLN A 416 -1.43 -17.88 -2.31
C GLN A 416 -0.52 -18.04 -3.53
N HIS A 417 0.28 -17.01 -3.85
CA HIS A 417 1.12 -16.98 -5.05
C HIS A 417 2.56 -17.46 -4.80
N PHE A 418 3.10 -17.15 -3.63
CA PHE A 418 4.52 -17.33 -3.31
C PHE A 418 4.75 -18.18 -2.05
N GLY A 419 3.69 -18.68 -1.39
CA GLY A 419 3.80 -19.50 -0.18
C GLY A 419 4.50 -20.85 -0.37
N GLY A 420 4.57 -21.35 -1.60
CA GLY A 420 5.33 -22.55 -1.96
C GLY A 420 6.83 -22.30 -2.23
N ARG A 421 7.31 -21.06 -2.11
CA ARG A 421 8.70 -20.72 -2.42
C ARG A 421 9.66 -21.38 -1.43
N ALA A 422 10.63 -22.14 -1.94
CA ALA A 422 11.64 -22.77 -1.10
C ALA A 422 12.70 -21.78 -0.60
N ALA A 423 13.35 -22.11 0.52
CA ALA A 423 14.47 -21.36 1.06
C ALA A 423 15.57 -21.14 0.00
N GLY A 424 16.09 -19.91 -0.08
CA GLY A 424 17.12 -19.51 -1.04
C GLY A 424 16.62 -19.39 -2.49
N LYS A 425 15.32 -19.52 -2.75
CA LYS A 425 14.71 -19.30 -4.08
C LYS A 425 13.95 -17.98 -4.20
N VAL A 426 13.86 -17.20 -3.12
CA VAL A 426 13.32 -15.84 -3.14
C VAL A 426 14.19 -14.96 -4.04
N ILE A 427 13.56 -14.14 -4.88
CA ILE A 427 14.26 -13.28 -5.84
C ILE A 427 15.16 -12.32 -5.07
N GLY A 428 16.44 -12.28 -5.43
CA GLY A 428 17.44 -11.42 -4.77
C GLY A 428 17.95 -11.92 -3.42
N ALA A 429 17.60 -13.14 -2.98
CA ALA A 429 18.11 -13.67 -1.72
C ALA A 429 19.61 -13.97 -1.76
N VAL A 430 20.13 -14.46 -2.89
CA VAL A 430 21.55 -14.79 -3.05
C VAL A 430 22.05 -14.16 -4.34
N ASP A 431 23.27 -13.62 -4.32
CA ASP A 431 23.92 -13.12 -5.53
C ASP A 431 24.10 -14.23 -6.57
N VAL A 432 23.96 -13.87 -7.84
CA VAL A 432 24.22 -14.74 -8.99
C VAL A 432 25.69 -14.66 -9.43
N ASP A 433 26.43 -13.62 -9.00
CA ASP A 433 27.78 -13.29 -9.45
C ASP A 433 28.92 -14.01 -8.70
N GLY A 434 28.76 -15.32 -8.47
CA GLY A 434 29.89 -16.23 -8.24
C GLY A 434 30.36 -16.44 -6.80
N GLU A 435 29.93 -15.63 -5.84
CA GLU A 435 30.05 -15.93 -4.40
C GLU A 435 28.66 -15.88 -3.77
N ARG A 436 28.23 -16.96 -3.10
CA ARG A 436 26.93 -17.00 -2.38
C ARG A 436 26.95 -16.06 -1.17
N LYS A 437 26.91 -14.75 -1.43
CA LYS A 437 26.81 -13.72 -0.42
C LYS A 437 25.33 -13.45 -0.14
N GLU A 438 24.95 -13.56 1.13
CA GLU A 438 23.64 -13.13 1.59
C GLU A 438 23.51 -11.60 1.45
N MET A 439 22.47 -11.15 0.75
CA MET A 439 22.20 -9.71 0.58
C MET A 439 21.77 -9.05 1.89
N HIS A 440 21.10 -9.80 2.77
CA HIS A 440 20.66 -9.35 4.10
C HIS A 440 20.83 -10.47 5.12
N PRO A 441 21.03 -10.17 6.41
CA PRO A 441 21.22 -11.19 7.44
C PRO A 441 20.12 -12.25 7.40
N GLY A 442 20.48 -13.52 7.19
CA GLY A 442 19.55 -14.64 7.20
C GLY A 442 18.66 -14.76 5.97
N VAL A 443 18.91 -13.98 4.91
CA VAL A 443 18.04 -13.94 3.71
C VAL A 443 17.98 -15.30 2.99
N ALA A 444 19.02 -16.14 3.10
CA ALA A 444 18.99 -17.48 2.52
C ALA A 444 17.98 -18.42 3.18
N LYS A 445 17.52 -18.09 4.40
CA LYS A 445 16.48 -18.82 5.12
C LYS A 445 15.07 -18.40 4.69
N LEU A 446 14.92 -17.28 3.99
CA LEU A 446 13.60 -16.81 3.56
C LEU A 446 12.96 -17.81 2.60
N ASP A 447 11.73 -18.19 2.94
CA ASP A 447 10.88 -19.07 2.15
C ASP A 447 9.44 -18.50 2.14
N GLY A 448 8.52 -19.21 1.50
CA GLY A 448 7.12 -18.81 1.39
C GLY A 448 6.38 -18.71 2.74
N THR A 449 6.95 -19.20 3.85
CA THR A 449 6.36 -19.03 5.18
C THR A 449 6.52 -17.61 5.72
N LEU A 450 7.29 -16.74 5.06
CA LEU A 450 7.41 -15.32 5.42
C LEU A 450 6.04 -14.67 5.63
N PHE A 451 5.10 -14.86 4.70
CA PHE A 451 3.82 -14.15 4.72
C PHE A 451 2.95 -14.51 5.92
N ILE A 452 2.88 -15.80 6.29
CA ILE A 452 2.12 -16.24 7.47
C ILE A 452 2.79 -15.77 8.77
N ARG A 453 4.13 -15.76 8.81
CA ARG A 453 4.90 -15.27 9.97
C ARG A 453 4.67 -13.80 10.22
N VAL A 454 4.73 -12.97 9.17
CA VAL A 454 4.43 -11.54 9.26
C VAL A 454 2.98 -11.31 9.63
N ALA A 455 2.04 -12.05 9.05
CA ALA A 455 0.62 -11.94 9.38
C ALA A 455 0.33 -12.28 10.86
N GLY A 456 0.95 -13.34 11.37
CA GLY A 456 0.86 -13.72 12.78
C GLY A 456 1.44 -12.66 13.70
N ALA A 457 2.65 -12.18 13.42
CA ALA A 457 3.27 -11.11 14.19
C ALA A 457 2.46 -9.81 14.15
N LEU A 458 1.79 -9.51 13.03
CA LEU A 458 0.90 -8.36 12.90
C LEU A 458 -0.31 -8.50 13.81
N CYS A 459 -0.96 -9.67 13.85
CA CYS A 459 -2.04 -9.93 14.80
C CYS A 459 -1.56 -9.90 16.25
N ASP A 460 -0.37 -10.43 16.56
CA ASP A 460 0.21 -10.36 17.90
C ASP A 460 0.48 -8.91 18.34
N ALA A 461 0.92 -8.05 17.41
CA ALA A 461 1.20 -6.65 17.67
C ALA A 461 -0.08 -5.81 17.81
N LEU A 462 -1.03 -5.96 16.88
CA LEU A 462 -2.19 -5.09 16.73
C LEU A 462 -3.48 -5.64 17.35
N GLY A 463 -3.46 -6.89 17.80
CA GLY A 463 -4.53 -7.51 18.58
C GLY A 463 -5.25 -8.63 17.84
N TRP A 464 -5.45 -9.74 18.56
CA TRP A 464 -6.41 -10.77 18.17
C TRP A 464 -7.82 -10.43 18.69
N VAL A 465 -8.50 -9.49 18.04
CA VAL A 465 -9.82 -8.99 18.47
C VAL A 465 -10.88 -10.09 18.55
N THR A 466 -10.83 -11.12 17.68
CA THR A 466 -11.75 -12.27 17.77
C THR A 466 -11.46 -13.20 18.95
N ARG A 467 -10.40 -12.91 19.71
CA ARG A 467 -10.00 -13.60 20.94
C ARG A 467 -10.15 -12.72 22.18
N GLY A 468 -10.79 -11.56 22.06
CA GLY A 468 -11.01 -10.64 23.17
C GLY A 468 -9.79 -9.79 23.55
N GLU A 469 -8.74 -9.79 22.73
CA GLU A 469 -7.68 -8.80 22.87
C GLU A 469 -8.18 -7.42 22.43
N LYS A 470 -7.59 -6.36 22.99
CA LYS A 470 -7.81 -5.00 22.51
C LYS A 470 -7.10 -4.82 21.17
N ASP A 471 -7.73 -4.07 20.27
CA ASP A 471 -7.03 -3.47 19.16
C ASP A 471 -5.94 -2.51 19.68
N ARG A 472 -4.80 -2.47 18.99
CA ARG A 472 -3.66 -1.62 19.34
C ARG A 472 -3.25 -0.78 18.14
N PHE A 473 -2.39 0.20 18.40
CA PHE A 473 -1.94 1.15 17.39
C PHE A 473 -0.70 0.66 16.64
N TRP A 474 -0.62 1.05 15.37
CA TRP A 474 0.57 0.89 14.54
C TRP A 474 1.79 1.60 15.14
N ASP A 475 2.98 1.12 14.81
CA ASP A 475 4.21 1.79 15.23
C ASP A 475 4.49 3.03 14.38
N PHE A 476 4.64 4.18 15.04
CA PHE A 476 5.02 5.46 14.42
C PHE A 476 6.45 5.87 14.76
N ARG A 477 7.20 5.07 15.54
CA ARG A 477 8.54 5.42 16.03
C ARG A 477 9.62 5.20 14.97
N GLY A 478 9.51 4.17 14.14
CA GLY A 478 10.43 3.91 13.02
C GLY A 478 11.73 3.21 13.43
N GLY A 479 12.71 3.20 12.52
CA GLY A 479 13.92 2.38 12.57
C GLY A 479 15.14 2.98 13.28
N TRP A 480 15.03 4.16 13.91
CA TRP A 480 16.13 4.79 14.64
C TRP A 480 16.54 3.97 15.88
N GLU A 481 17.83 3.90 16.19
CA GLU A 481 18.31 3.19 17.38
C GLU A 481 17.75 3.81 18.67
N GLU A 482 17.58 5.13 18.70
CA GLU A 482 16.99 5.87 19.81
C GLU A 482 15.55 5.47 20.10
N ALA A 483 14.77 5.10 19.07
CA ALA A 483 13.40 4.61 19.24
C ALA A 483 13.34 3.26 19.96
N TRP A 484 14.41 2.46 19.97
CA TRP A 484 14.48 1.17 20.65
C TRP A 484 14.90 1.27 22.12
N ALA A 485 15.31 2.45 22.58
CA ALA A 485 15.57 2.71 23.99
C ALA A 485 14.26 2.74 24.82
N GLU A 486 13.13 2.99 24.17
CA GLU A 486 11.81 2.96 24.81
C GLU A 486 11.40 1.52 25.15
N ALA A 487 10.57 1.38 26.19
CA ALA A 487 10.03 0.10 26.60
C ALA A 487 9.10 -0.48 25.52
N ASP A 488 8.98 -1.80 25.53
CA ASP A 488 8.05 -2.53 24.68
C ASP A 488 6.67 -2.48 25.34
N ASP A 489 5.93 -1.39 25.11
CA ASP A 489 4.55 -1.23 25.61
C ASP A 489 3.61 -2.35 25.13
#